data_AF-W4F9C8-F1
#
_entry.id   AF-W4F9C8-F1
#
_cell.length_a   1.000
_cell.length_b   1.000
_cell.length_c   1.000
_cell.angle_alpha   90.00
_cell.angle_beta   90.00
_cell.angle_gamma   90.00
#
_symmetry.space_group_name_H-M   'P 1'
#
loop_
_entity.id
_entity.type
_entity.pdbx_description
1 polymer ?
#
loop_
_entity_poly.entity_id
_entity_poly.type
_entity_poly.pdbx_seq_one_letter_code
_entity_poly.pdbx_strand_id
1 'polypeptide(L)'
;MYRDYVLTRIIPAIKATFPTINKRVVLQHDNATPHGGITDADLVPVSTDGWSFVVRCQPPNSPDLNVLGLGFFASIQSLQYKLVSRTVEDVIRATLAAFDQSGGEALDKVFLTLQAVMRLVLENNGGNHFRLPHLRKDALRRAKALMPNVSCSASLLG
;
A
#
# COMPACT_ATOMS: atom_id res chain seq x y z
N MET A 1 -17.39 1.61 14.05
CA MET A 1 -16.32 2.64 14.02
C MET A 1 -15.51 2.59 12.72
N TYR A 2 -14.81 1.50 12.39
CA TYR A 2 -13.96 1.46 11.18
C TYR A 2 -14.73 1.67 9.87
N ARG A 3 -15.80 0.90 9.63
CA ARG A 3 -16.69 1.09 8.46
C ARG A 3 -17.17 2.53 8.32
N ASP A 4 -17.69 3.11 9.40
CA ASP A 4 -18.18 4.48 9.42
C ASP A 4 -17.09 5.49 9.05
N TYR A 5 -15.88 5.32 9.59
CA TYR A 5 -14.73 6.14 9.24
C TYR A 5 -14.36 6.04 7.76
N VAL A 6 -14.39 4.84 7.16
CA VAL A 6 -14.14 4.67 5.73
C VAL A 6 -15.17 5.43 4.89
N LEU A 7 -16.45 5.27 5.21
CA LEU A 7 -17.55 5.87 4.45
C LEU A 7 -17.61 7.40 4.60
N THR A 8 -17.35 7.93 5.79
CA THR A 8 -17.53 9.36 6.11
C THR A 8 -16.25 10.19 6.01
N ARG A 9 -15.06 9.57 6.03
CA ARG A 9 -13.77 10.28 6.00
C ARG A 9 -12.92 9.89 4.79
N ILE A 10 -12.66 8.59 4.61
CA ILE A 10 -11.72 8.12 3.59
C ILE A 10 -12.26 8.33 2.17
N ILE A 11 -13.48 7.87 1.89
CA ILE A 11 -14.04 7.97 0.54
C ILE A 11 -14.22 9.42 0.09
N PRO A 12 -14.79 10.33 0.92
CA PRO A 12 -14.83 11.74 0.58
C PRO A 12 -13.45 12.34 0.30
N ALA A 13 -12.43 12.00 1.12
CA ALA A 13 -11.08 12.48 0.91
C ALA A 13 -10.49 12.00 -0.44
N ILE A 14 -10.68 10.72 -0.79
CA ILE A 14 -10.23 10.18 -2.08
C ILE A 14 -10.90 10.94 -3.23
N LYS A 15 -12.22 11.12 -3.19
CA LYS A 15 -12.94 11.87 -4.25
C LYS A 15 -12.46 13.30 -4.41
N ALA A 16 -12.09 13.95 -3.30
CA ALA A 16 -11.66 15.34 -3.28
C ALA A 16 -10.21 15.55 -3.74
N THR A 17 -9.30 14.62 -3.42
CA THR A 17 -7.85 14.85 -3.58
C THR A 17 -7.18 13.96 -4.61
N PHE A 18 -7.77 12.83 -5.00
CA PHE A 18 -7.08 11.84 -5.82
C PHE A 18 -7.13 12.20 -7.33
N PRO A 19 -5.99 12.56 -7.95
CA PRO A 19 -5.97 13.00 -9.35
C PRO A 19 -5.95 11.78 -10.27
N THR A 20 -7.12 11.30 -10.68
CA THR A 20 -7.23 10.12 -11.55
C THR A 20 -8.22 10.29 -12.69
N ILE A 21 -7.86 9.73 -13.84
CA ILE A 21 -8.77 9.54 -14.98
C ILE A 21 -9.63 8.28 -14.77
N ASN A 22 -9.08 7.26 -14.10
CA ASN A 22 -9.79 6.03 -13.75
C ASN A 22 -10.28 6.11 -12.30
N LYS A 23 -11.59 6.28 -12.15
CA LYS A 23 -12.25 6.42 -10.84
C LYS A 23 -12.65 5.08 -10.20
N ARG A 24 -12.11 3.95 -10.69
CA ARG A 24 -12.24 2.65 -10.03
C ARG A 24 -11.15 2.50 -8.96
N VAL A 25 -11.58 2.39 -7.71
CA VAL A 25 -10.71 2.23 -6.53
C VAL A 25 -10.96 0.90 -5.86
N VAL A 26 -9.88 0.17 -5.61
CA VAL A 26 -9.89 -1.06 -4.81
C VAL A 26 -9.31 -0.71 -3.44
N LEU A 27 -10.14 -0.76 -2.40
CA LEU A 27 -9.69 -0.66 -1.02
C LEU A 27 -9.13 -2.02 -0.60
N GLN A 28 -7.81 -2.12 -0.48
CA GLN A 28 -7.17 -3.33 0.01
C GLN A 28 -7.09 -3.29 1.54
N HIS A 29 -7.71 -4.26 2.22
CA HIS A 29 -7.61 -4.42 3.67
C HIS A 29 -6.93 -5.74 4.05
N ASP A 30 -6.37 -5.80 5.26
CA ASP A 30 -6.03 -7.07 5.88
C ASP A 30 -7.25 -7.71 6.56
N ASN A 31 -7.07 -8.93 7.09
CA ASN A 31 -8.15 -9.70 7.69
C ASN A 31 -8.32 -9.42 9.20
N ALA A 32 -7.81 -8.30 9.73
CA ALA A 32 -8.08 -7.92 11.11
C ALA A 32 -9.60 -7.72 11.34
N THR A 33 -10.08 -8.13 12.51
CA THR A 33 -11.51 -8.14 12.86
C THR A 33 -12.27 -6.84 12.50
N PRO A 34 -11.72 -5.63 12.75
CA PRO A 34 -12.41 -4.39 12.39
C PRO A 34 -12.64 -4.20 10.88
N HIS A 35 -11.78 -4.77 10.04
CA HIS A 35 -11.85 -4.65 8.58
C HIS A 35 -12.87 -5.60 7.95
N GLY A 36 -13.20 -6.72 8.62
CA GLY A 36 -14.25 -7.63 8.17
C GLY A 36 -15.65 -7.02 8.17
N GLY A 37 -15.83 -5.82 8.76
CA GLY A 37 -17.11 -5.12 8.84
C GLY A 37 -17.48 -4.24 7.65
N ILE A 38 -16.67 -4.22 6.57
CA ILE A 38 -16.98 -3.47 5.34
C ILE A 38 -17.00 -4.40 4.13
N THR A 39 -18.03 -4.25 3.31
CA THR A 39 -18.29 -5.08 2.13
C THR A 39 -18.49 -4.22 0.89
N ASP A 40 -18.48 -4.84 -0.29
CA ASP A 40 -18.81 -4.15 -1.55
C ASP A 40 -20.22 -3.54 -1.50
N ALA A 41 -21.18 -4.17 -0.82
CA ALA A 41 -22.55 -3.65 -0.67
C ALA A 41 -22.57 -2.31 0.09
N ASP A 42 -21.69 -2.14 1.07
CA ASP A 42 -21.58 -0.90 1.84
C ASP A 42 -20.96 0.24 1.01
N LEU A 43 -20.24 -0.10 -0.06
CA LEU A 43 -19.56 0.83 -0.96
C LEU A 43 -20.42 1.25 -2.15
N VAL A 44 -21.52 0.55 -2.44
CA VAL A 44 -22.45 0.90 -3.52
C VAL A 44 -23.01 2.32 -3.36
N PRO A 45 -23.55 2.75 -2.20
CA PRO A 45 -24.18 4.07 -2.07
C PRO A 45 -23.20 5.24 -2.22
N VAL A 46 -21.92 5.00 -1.99
CA VAL A 46 -20.85 6.00 -2.08
C VAL A 46 -20.10 5.94 -3.41
N SER A 47 -20.39 4.97 -4.27
CA SER A 47 -19.89 4.83 -5.64
C SER A 47 -20.70 5.70 -6.60
N THR A 48 -20.53 7.02 -6.47
CA THR A 48 -21.25 8.05 -7.22
C THR A 48 -20.29 8.87 -8.08
N ASP A 49 -20.82 9.70 -8.99
CA ASP A 49 -20.03 10.68 -9.76
C ASP A 49 -18.94 10.04 -10.63
N GLY A 50 -19.26 8.85 -11.15
CA GLY A 50 -18.37 8.00 -11.94
C GLY A 50 -17.35 7.22 -11.11
N TRP A 51 -17.33 7.37 -9.79
CA TRP A 51 -16.48 6.56 -8.91
C TRP A 51 -17.08 5.17 -8.67
N SER A 52 -16.20 4.18 -8.63
CA SER A 52 -16.54 2.81 -8.24
C SER A 52 -15.57 2.36 -7.16
N PHE A 53 -16.10 2.02 -5.99
CA PHE A 53 -15.32 1.51 -4.87
C PHE A 53 -15.66 0.05 -4.63
N VAL A 54 -14.63 -0.77 -4.48
CA VAL A 54 -14.74 -2.17 -4.05
C VAL A 54 -13.71 -2.44 -2.96
N VAL A 55 -13.96 -3.40 -2.08
CA VAL A 55 -13.03 -3.83 -1.04
C VAL A 55 -12.49 -5.22 -1.36
N ARG A 56 -11.18 -5.41 -1.22
CA ARG A 56 -10.55 -6.73 -1.36
C ARG A 56 -9.69 -6.99 -0.14
N CYS A 57 -9.89 -8.14 0.47
CA CYS A 57 -9.01 -8.60 1.54
C CYS A 57 -7.79 -9.28 0.94
N GLN A 58 -6.63 -9.05 1.53
CA GLN A 58 -5.44 -9.82 1.18
C GLN A 58 -5.54 -11.27 1.70
N PRO A 59 -4.74 -12.21 1.14
CA PRO A 59 -4.66 -13.57 1.67
C PRO A 59 -4.28 -13.59 3.17
N PRO A 60 -4.81 -14.54 3.97
CA PRO A 60 -4.43 -14.68 5.37
C PRO A 60 -2.92 -14.89 5.55
N ASN A 61 -2.35 -14.32 6.62
CA ASN A 61 -0.92 -14.43 6.96
C ASN A 61 0.07 -13.96 5.86
N SER A 62 -0.35 -13.01 5.02
CA SER A 62 0.47 -12.41 3.96
C SER A 62 0.77 -10.93 4.20
N PRO A 63 1.53 -10.57 5.25
CA PRO A 63 1.91 -9.18 5.51
C PRO A 63 2.78 -8.59 4.38
N ASP A 64 3.48 -9.45 3.64
CA ASP A 64 4.29 -9.15 2.47
C ASP A 64 3.45 -8.68 1.26
N LEU A 65 2.14 -8.92 1.27
CA LEU A 65 1.20 -8.46 0.24
C LEU A 65 0.48 -7.15 0.61
N ASN A 66 0.77 -6.55 1.76
CA ASN A 66 0.29 -5.23 2.14
C ASN A 66 1.35 -4.17 1.84
N VAL A 67 1.13 -3.27 0.88
CA VAL A 67 2.11 -2.22 0.53
C VAL A 67 2.49 -1.33 1.72
N LEU A 68 1.56 -1.07 2.64
CA LEU A 68 1.82 -0.22 3.80
C LEU A 68 2.74 -0.93 4.80
N GLY A 69 2.45 -2.19 5.09
CA GLY A 69 3.23 -3.03 6.00
C GLY A 69 4.56 -3.50 5.41
N LEU A 70 4.61 -3.82 4.11
CA LEU A 70 5.78 -4.35 3.41
C LEU A 70 6.99 -3.41 3.48
N GLY A 71 6.76 -2.10 3.48
CA GLY A 71 7.88 -1.17 3.55
C GLY A 71 7.55 0.30 3.69
N PHE A 72 6.29 0.73 3.46
CA PHE A 72 5.99 2.15 3.56
C PHE A 72 6.05 2.65 5.01
N PHE A 73 5.45 1.94 5.96
CA PHE A 73 5.56 2.31 7.38
C PHE A 73 7.01 2.23 7.89
N ALA A 74 7.77 1.22 7.45
CA ALA A 74 9.20 1.13 7.78
C ALA A 74 10.00 2.33 7.24
N SER A 75 9.64 2.83 6.05
CA SER A 75 10.27 4.02 5.47
C SER A 75 9.99 5.28 6.30
N ILE A 76 8.74 5.50 6.71
CA ILE A 76 8.34 6.62 7.59
C ILE A 76 9.06 6.51 8.93
N GLN A 77 9.05 5.33 9.53
CA GLN A 77 9.68 5.07 10.83
C GLN A 77 11.18 5.34 10.79
N SER A 78 11.87 4.98 9.70
CA SER A 78 13.31 5.24 9.53
C SER A 78 13.65 6.74 9.51
N LEU A 79 12.72 7.59 9.04
CA LEU A 79 12.86 9.05 9.06
C LEU A 79 12.49 9.62 10.43
N GLN A 80 11.39 9.13 11.00
CA GLN A 80 10.91 9.53 12.32
C GLN A 80 11.97 9.26 13.42
N TYR A 81 12.71 8.15 13.36
CA TYR A 81 13.79 7.85 14.31
C TYR A 81 14.99 8.80 14.27
N LYS A 82 15.12 9.62 13.22
CA LYS A 82 16.16 10.66 13.16
C LYS A 82 15.81 11.88 14.00
N LEU A 83 14.57 11.97 14.48
CA LEU A 83 14.07 13.07 15.30
C LEU A 83 13.95 12.62 16.76
N VAL A 84 14.47 13.42 17.68
CA VAL A 84 14.32 13.17 19.12
C VAL A 84 12.89 13.51 19.52
N SER A 85 12.15 12.51 19.99
CA SER A 85 10.79 12.67 20.49
C SER A 85 10.74 12.32 21.98
N ARG A 86 10.18 13.21 22.81
CA ARG A 86 10.06 12.99 24.27
C ARG A 86 8.62 12.90 24.74
N THR A 87 7.68 13.29 23.89
CA THR A 87 6.24 13.28 24.16
C THR A 87 5.47 12.63 23.01
N VAL A 88 4.21 12.30 23.25
CA VAL A 88 3.31 11.80 22.20
C VAL A 88 3.14 12.83 21.08
N GLU A 89 3.07 14.11 21.43
CA GLU A 89 2.97 15.21 20.45
C GLU A 89 4.21 15.31 19.56
N ASP A 90 5.40 15.08 20.12
CA ASP A 90 6.63 15.03 19.32
C ASP A 90 6.60 13.86 18.34
N VAL A 91 6.11 12.69 18.77
CA VAL A 91 5.97 11.51 17.90
C VAL A 91 4.99 11.78 16.77
N ILE A 92 3.85 12.40 17.05
CA ILE A 92 2.86 12.78 16.02
C ILE A 92 3.50 13.73 15.01
N ARG A 93 4.15 14.80 15.49
CA ARG A 93 4.82 15.79 14.63
C ARG A 93 5.92 15.17 13.79
N ALA A 94 6.77 14.32 14.39
CA ALA A 94 7.85 13.62 13.70
C ALA A 94 7.31 12.67 12.64
N THR A 95 6.20 11.99 12.92
CA THR A 95 5.53 11.07 11.97
C THR A 95 4.94 11.83 10.79
N LEU A 96 4.27 12.95 11.02
CA LEU A 96 3.72 13.79 9.96
C LEU A 96 4.83 14.38 9.07
N ALA A 97 5.90 14.90 9.68
CA ALA A 97 7.06 15.40 8.93
C ALA A 97 7.74 14.29 8.11
N ALA A 98 7.85 13.07 8.66
CA ALA A 98 8.38 11.91 7.95
C ALA A 98 7.46 11.48 6.79
N PHE A 99 6.15 11.51 6.98
CA PHE A 99 5.17 11.23 5.92
C PHE A 99 5.32 12.22 4.76
N ASP A 100 5.36 13.52 5.07
CA ASP A 100 5.52 14.57 4.06
C ASP A 100 6.86 14.44 3.31
N GLN A 101 7.93 14.04 4.01
CA GLN A 101 9.24 13.80 3.41
C GLN A 101 9.31 12.52 2.56
N SER A 102 8.56 11.47 2.91
CA SER A 102 8.63 10.17 2.23
C SER A 102 8.21 10.26 0.75
N GLY A 103 7.19 11.08 0.48
CA GLY A 103 6.70 11.38 -0.87
C GLY A 103 6.27 10.16 -1.69
N GLY A 104 5.95 10.40 -2.97
CA GLY A 104 5.55 9.34 -3.91
C GLY A 104 6.68 8.36 -4.24
N GLU A 105 7.94 8.79 -4.19
CA GLU A 105 9.09 7.95 -4.50
C GLU A 105 9.23 6.75 -3.54
N ALA A 106 8.96 6.95 -2.24
CA ALA A 106 8.96 5.84 -1.29
C ALA A 106 7.89 4.81 -1.65
N LEU A 107 6.67 5.25 -1.97
CA LEU A 107 5.58 4.36 -2.39
C LEU A 107 5.93 3.60 -3.68
N ASP A 108 6.46 4.27 -4.70
CA ASP A 108 6.87 3.63 -5.97
C ASP A 108 7.85 2.47 -5.71
N LYS A 109 8.83 2.69 -4.83
CA LYS A 109 9.82 1.68 -4.47
C LYS A 109 9.19 0.48 -3.78
N VAL A 110 8.19 0.71 -2.93
CA VAL A 110 7.49 -0.38 -2.22
C VAL A 110 6.56 -1.12 -3.18
N PHE A 111 5.88 -0.44 -4.10
CA PHE A 111 5.08 -1.11 -5.15
C PHE A 111 5.92 -2.00 -6.07
N LEU A 112 7.10 -1.56 -6.50
CA LEU A 112 8.02 -2.44 -7.25
C LEU A 112 8.47 -3.65 -6.43
N THR A 113 8.63 -3.47 -5.11
CA THR A 113 8.97 -4.58 -4.21
C THR A 113 7.78 -5.54 -4.09
N LEU A 114 6.56 -5.02 -3.94
CA LEU A 114 5.33 -5.81 -3.89
C LEU A 114 5.16 -6.67 -5.13
N GLN A 115 5.41 -6.13 -6.33
CA GLN A 115 5.34 -6.92 -7.57
C GLN A 115 6.39 -8.04 -7.61
N ALA A 116 7.61 -7.78 -7.12
CA ALA A 116 8.63 -8.82 -7.02
C ALA A 116 8.28 -9.88 -5.97
N VAL A 117 7.65 -9.49 -4.86
CA VAL A 117 7.11 -10.41 -3.85
C VAL A 117 5.99 -11.26 -4.46
N MET A 118 5.02 -10.67 -5.16
CA MET A 118 3.95 -11.42 -5.83
C MET A 118 4.51 -12.45 -6.82
N ARG A 119 5.56 -12.10 -7.57
CA ARG A 119 6.27 -13.06 -8.42
C ARG A 119 6.86 -14.22 -7.61
N LEU A 120 7.54 -13.93 -6.50
CA LEU A 120 8.10 -14.96 -5.62
C LEU A 120 7.01 -15.85 -5.02
N VAL A 121 5.87 -15.31 -4.63
CA VAL A 121 4.72 -16.08 -4.15
C VAL A 121 4.27 -17.08 -5.22
N LEU A 122 4.16 -16.65 -6.49
CA LEU A 122 3.82 -17.55 -7.60
C LEU A 122 4.91 -18.62 -7.82
N GLU A 123 6.19 -18.23 -7.83
CA GLU A 123 7.32 -19.16 -7.97
C GLU A 123 7.40 -20.20 -6.83
N ASN A 124 6.82 -19.88 -5.67
CA ASN A 124 6.80 -20.74 -4.48
C ASN A 124 5.41 -21.33 -4.21
N ASN A 125 4.55 -21.44 -5.22
CA ASN A 125 3.22 -22.08 -5.14
C ASN A 125 2.34 -21.52 -3.99
N GLY A 126 2.36 -20.20 -3.79
CA GLY A 126 1.61 -19.53 -2.73
C GLY A 126 2.34 -19.43 -1.39
N GLY A 127 3.51 -20.03 -1.25
CA GLY A 127 4.34 -19.91 -0.04
C GLY A 127 4.93 -18.51 0.13
N ASN A 128 5.22 -18.13 1.38
CA ASN A 128 5.81 -16.84 1.77
C ASN A 128 7.23 -16.97 2.36
N HIS A 129 7.83 -18.17 2.28
CA HIS A 129 9.15 -18.47 2.82
C HIS A 129 10.27 -18.11 1.83
N PHE A 130 10.44 -16.83 1.56
CA PHE A 130 11.50 -16.33 0.70
C PHE A 130 12.16 -15.08 1.28
N ARG A 131 13.38 -14.78 0.82
CA ARG A 131 14.05 -13.53 1.17
C ARG A 131 13.50 -12.40 0.31
N LEU A 132 13.23 -11.25 0.93
CA LEU A 132 12.80 -10.07 0.18
C LEU A 132 13.85 -9.68 -0.87
N PRO A 133 13.43 -9.47 -2.14
CA PRO A 133 14.36 -9.22 -3.23
C PRO A 133 14.92 -7.81 -3.18
N HIS A 134 16.25 -7.69 -3.25
CA HIS A 134 16.93 -6.39 -3.29
C HIS A 134 17.12 -5.89 -4.73
N LEU A 135 16.11 -5.21 -5.27
CA LEU A 135 16.05 -4.77 -6.67
C LEU A 135 17.01 -3.63 -7.06
N ARG A 136 17.85 -3.12 -6.13
CA ARG A 136 18.79 -2.00 -6.37
C ARG A 136 18.13 -0.76 -7.01
N LYS A 137 16.89 -0.48 -6.59
CA LYS A 137 15.98 0.51 -7.20
C LYS A 137 16.61 1.89 -7.35
N ASP A 138 17.36 2.36 -6.35
CA ASP A 138 18.02 3.67 -6.38
C ASP A 138 19.13 3.74 -7.44
N ALA A 139 19.91 2.67 -7.59
CA ALA A 139 20.96 2.60 -8.60
C ALA A 139 20.36 2.60 -10.01
N LEU A 140 19.29 1.82 -10.22
CA LEU A 140 18.57 1.80 -11.50
C LEU A 140 17.92 3.15 -11.82
N ARG A 141 17.37 3.83 -10.82
CA ARG A 141 16.79 5.18 -10.98
C ARG A 141 17.85 6.20 -11.41
N ARG A 142 19.01 6.20 -10.74
CA ARG A 142 20.16 7.08 -11.13
C ARG A 142 20.64 6.81 -12.56
N ALA A 143 20.62 5.54 -12.98
CA ALA A 143 20.96 5.14 -14.33
C ALA A 143 19.83 5.36 -15.36
N LYS A 144 18.68 5.91 -14.97
CA LYS A 144 17.47 6.05 -15.79
C LYS A 144 16.98 4.72 -16.41
N ALA A 145 17.21 3.62 -15.71
CA ALA A 145 16.90 2.26 -16.14
C ALA A 145 15.90 1.55 -15.20
N LEU A 146 15.27 2.30 -14.27
CA LEU A 146 14.28 1.72 -13.37
C LEU A 146 13.02 1.34 -14.16
N MET A 147 12.64 0.07 -14.10
CA MET A 147 11.42 -0.41 -14.74
C MET A 147 10.17 0.18 -14.06
N PRO A 148 9.10 0.46 -14.81
CA PRO A 148 7.82 0.86 -14.23
C PRO A 148 7.11 -0.31 -13.53
N ASN A 149 7.32 -1.53 -14.02
CA ASN A 149 6.77 -2.76 -13.45
C ASN A 149 7.79 -3.90 -13.54
N VAL A 150 7.73 -4.81 -12.58
CA VAL A 150 8.47 -6.06 -12.54
C VAL A 150 7.80 -7.06 -13.47
N SER A 151 8.56 -7.68 -14.37
CA SER A 151 8.01 -8.70 -15.30
C SER A 151 7.43 -9.92 -14.56
N CYS A 152 6.62 -10.75 -15.20
CA CYS A 152 6.23 -12.04 -14.64
C CYS A 152 6.17 -13.03 -15.81
N SER A 153 6.69 -14.24 -15.63
CA SER A 153 6.60 -15.25 -16.68
C SER A 153 5.15 -15.74 -16.81
N ALA A 154 4.64 -15.83 -18.04
CA ALA A 154 3.30 -16.36 -18.28
C ALA A 154 3.15 -17.80 -17.78
N SER A 155 4.24 -18.58 -17.74
CA SER A 155 4.25 -19.95 -17.20
C SER A 155 3.87 -20.04 -15.72
N LEU A 156 3.92 -18.92 -14.98
CA LEU A 156 3.57 -18.87 -13.56
C LEU A 156 2.08 -18.52 -13.33
N LEU A 157 1.33 -18.18 -14.37
CA LEU A 157 -0.02 -17.61 -14.23
C LEU A 157 -1.16 -18.64 -14.25
N GLY A 158 -0.87 -19.91 -14.55
CA GLY A 158 -1.87 -20.99 -14.58
C GLY A 158 -2.79 -20.95 -15.79
#